data_AF-A0A4Q2YC92-F1
#
_entry.id   AF-A0A4Q2YC92-F1
#
_cell.length_a   1.000
_cell.length_b   1.000
_cell.length_c   1.000
_cell.angle_alpha   90.00
_cell.angle_beta   90.00
_cell.angle_gamma   90.00
#
_symmetry.space_group_name_H-M   'P 1'
#
loop_
_entity.id
_entity.type
_entity.pdbx_description
1 polymer ?
#
loop_
_entity_poly.entity_id
_entity_poly.type
_entity_poly.pdbx_seq_one_letter_code
_entity_poly.pdbx_strand_id
1 'polypeptide(L)'
;MESPAAKFQWFKGASAIPGQTGVSLALFDLTEADYGTYTVKATANGITVESAPAVIRTPAEAAYAAYVDGFDLDLETDGAPGADHDRDGVANLLEYLLGGNPIIPNPGILPALSSTPSGNGRTLTFTYDRKITVEGIQQIVEHSSTLTPPWTAATHGESGVTIAAAPVPGNAGLERVTVTIPVTGGKRFARLRATW
;
A
#
# COMPACT_ATOMS: atom_id res chain seq x y z
N MET A 1 -43.07 -0.40 -33.64
CA MET A 1 -41.84 0.43 -33.67
C MET A 1 -40.80 -0.30 -32.86
N GLU A 2 -39.56 -0.38 -33.35
CA GLU A 2 -38.44 -0.82 -32.51
C GLU A 2 -38.04 0.32 -31.57
N SER A 3 -37.50 -0.01 -30.39
CA SER A 3 -36.83 1.00 -29.56
C SER A 3 -35.58 1.51 -30.29
N PRO A 4 -35.35 2.83 -30.37
CA PRO A 4 -34.15 3.34 -31.02
C PRO A 4 -32.90 2.86 -30.27
N ALA A 5 -31.90 2.40 -31.02
CA ALA A 5 -30.66 1.89 -30.46
C ALA A 5 -29.98 2.93 -29.55
N ALA A 6 -29.54 2.48 -28.37
CA ALA A 6 -28.79 3.32 -27.44
C ALA A 6 -27.44 3.74 -28.04
N LYS A 7 -27.07 5.01 -27.85
CA LYS A 7 -25.74 5.51 -28.13
C LYS A 7 -24.89 5.40 -26.87
N PHE A 8 -23.67 4.89 -27.01
CA PHE A 8 -22.73 4.75 -25.89
C PHE A 8 -21.59 5.77 -26.04
N GLN A 9 -21.05 6.23 -24.92
CA GLN A 9 -19.79 6.98 -24.86
C GLN A 9 -19.06 6.60 -23.58
N TRP A 10 -17.81 6.13 -23.72
CA TRP A 10 -16.94 5.82 -22.59
C TRP A 10 -16.22 7.06 -22.06
N PHE A 11 -15.96 7.07 -20.75
CA PHE A 11 -15.26 8.13 -20.04
C PHE A 11 -14.12 7.53 -19.20
N LYS A 12 -13.04 8.30 -19.03
CA LYS A 12 -12.03 8.08 -18.00
C LYS A 12 -12.07 9.27 -17.04
N GLY A 13 -12.45 9.02 -15.79
CA GLY A 13 -12.89 10.07 -14.87
C GLY A 13 -14.02 10.90 -15.50
N ALA A 14 -13.88 12.23 -15.50
CA ALA A 14 -14.82 13.14 -16.16
C ALA A 14 -14.64 13.28 -17.68
N SER A 15 -13.56 12.74 -18.26
CA SER A 15 -13.17 12.99 -19.65
C SER A 15 -13.70 11.91 -20.60
N ALA A 16 -14.47 12.29 -21.63
CA ALA A 16 -14.91 11.37 -22.68
C ALA A 16 -13.71 10.85 -23.49
N ILE A 17 -13.66 9.54 -23.75
CA ILE A 17 -12.62 8.90 -24.55
C ILE A 17 -13.05 8.97 -26.03
N PRO A 18 -12.38 9.75 -26.90
CA PRO A 18 -12.88 10.03 -28.25
C PRO A 18 -13.04 8.76 -29.09
N GLY A 19 -14.19 8.63 -29.78
CA GLY A 19 -14.49 7.49 -30.65
C GLY A 19 -14.91 6.20 -29.94
N GLN A 20 -14.77 6.11 -28.61
CA GLN A 20 -15.16 4.92 -27.85
C GLN A 20 -16.67 4.91 -27.58
N THR A 21 -17.43 4.43 -28.56
CA THR A 21 -18.91 4.36 -28.55
C THR A 21 -19.47 2.94 -28.61
N GLY A 22 -18.66 1.93 -28.25
CA GLY A 22 -19.07 0.53 -28.19
C GLY A 22 -19.82 0.18 -26.90
N VAL A 23 -20.53 -0.95 -26.91
CA VAL A 23 -21.13 -1.55 -25.69
C VAL A 23 -20.07 -2.08 -24.71
N SER A 24 -18.83 -2.25 -25.17
CA SER A 24 -17.64 -2.55 -24.39
C SER A 24 -16.51 -1.58 -24.78
N LEU A 25 -15.57 -1.39 -23.85
CA LEU A 25 -14.27 -0.78 -24.10
C LEU A 25 -13.22 -1.89 -24.01
N ALA A 26 -12.32 -1.95 -24.99
CA ALA A 26 -11.17 -2.84 -24.97
C ALA A 26 -9.89 -1.99 -24.90
N LEU A 27 -9.05 -2.27 -23.91
CA LEU A 27 -7.73 -1.70 -23.75
C LEU A 27 -6.70 -2.84 -23.80
N PHE A 28 -5.55 -2.58 -24.41
CA PHE A 28 -4.47 -3.54 -24.61
C PHE A 28 -3.15 -2.89 -24.20
N ASP A 29 -2.15 -3.69 -23.83
CA ASP A 29 -0.80 -3.24 -23.48
C ASP A 29 -0.80 -2.08 -22.45
N LEU A 30 -1.60 -2.25 -21.39
CA LEU A 30 -1.91 -1.23 -20.37
C LEU A 30 -0.66 -0.56 -19.77
N THR A 31 -0.75 0.76 -19.63
CA THR A 31 0.29 1.62 -19.06
C THR A 31 -0.19 2.34 -17.80
N GLU A 32 0.70 3.04 -17.10
CA GLU A 32 0.31 3.95 -16.01
C GLU A 32 -0.70 5.03 -16.47
N ALA A 33 -0.65 5.43 -17.74
CA ALA A 33 -1.59 6.38 -18.33
C ALA A 33 -3.02 5.81 -18.48
N ASP A 34 -3.23 4.51 -18.24
CA ASP A 34 -4.52 3.83 -18.25
C ASP A 34 -5.11 3.63 -16.83
N TYR A 35 -4.35 3.85 -15.75
CA TYR A 35 -4.88 3.71 -14.38
C TYR A 35 -5.92 4.78 -14.04
N GLY A 36 -6.99 4.40 -13.34
CA GLY A 36 -8.10 5.25 -12.94
C GLY A 36 -9.48 4.64 -13.21
N THR A 37 -10.51 5.45 -12.99
CA THR A 37 -11.92 5.04 -13.08
C THR A 37 -12.48 5.26 -14.49
N TYR A 38 -13.23 4.27 -14.97
CA TYR A 38 -13.93 4.27 -16.25
C TYR A 38 -15.45 4.12 -16.03
N THR A 39 -16.24 4.88 -16.78
CA THR A 39 -17.71 4.73 -16.86
C THR A 39 -18.16 4.74 -18.32
N VAL A 40 -19.35 4.21 -18.58
CA VAL A 40 -20.04 4.37 -19.87
C VAL A 40 -21.37 5.06 -19.69
N LYS A 41 -21.67 6.04 -20.56
CA LYS A 41 -22.98 6.69 -20.65
C LYS A 41 -23.75 6.12 -21.82
N ALA A 42 -24.96 5.62 -21.54
CA ALA A 42 -25.88 5.08 -22.53
C ALA A 42 -27.08 6.02 -22.68
N THR A 43 -27.27 6.55 -23.89
CA THR A 43 -28.34 7.50 -24.21
C THR A 43 -29.34 6.90 -25.20
N ALA A 44 -30.62 6.82 -24.80
CA ALA A 44 -31.73 6.38 -25.64
C ALA A 44 -32.98 7.24 -25.38
N ASN A 45 -33.74 7.61 -26.41
CA ASN A 45 -34.90 8.50 -26.31
C ASN A 45 -34.63 9.85 -25.56
N GLY A 46 -33.39 10.33 -25.58
CA GLY A 46 -32.95 11.53 -24.83
C GLY A 46 -32.66 11.30 -23.34
N ILE A 47 -33.07 10.15 -22.79
CA ILE A 47 -32.68 9.71 -21.44
C ILE A 47 -31.23 9.21 -21.50
N THR A 48 -30.40 9.62 -20.54
CA THR A 48 -29.03 9.12 -20.38
C THR A 48 -28.88 8.47 -19.00
N VAL A 49 -28.27 7.29 -18.97
CA VAL A 49 -27.84 6.61 -17.73
C VAL A 49 -26.33 6.40 -17.76
N GLU A 50 -25.71 6.36 -16.58
CA GLU A 50 -24.28 6.09 -16.38
C GLU A 50 -24.10 4.75 -15.68
N SER A 51 -23.04 4.01 -16.03
CA SER A 51 -22.71 2.74 -15.38
C SER A 51 -22.18 2.92 -13.95
N ALA A 52 -22.13 1.82 -13.19
CA ALA A 52 -21.20 1.72 -12.08
C ALA A 52 -19.74 1.94 -12.58
N PRO A 53 -18.82 2.43 -11.72
CA PRO A 53 -17.41 2.59 -12.07
C PRO A 53 -16.70 1.24 -12.24
N ALA A 54 -15.86 1.14 -13.26
CA ALA A 54 -14.81 0.12 -13.36
C ALA A 54 -13.45 0.79 -13.09
N VAL A 55 -12.64 0.25 -12.18
CA VAL A 55 -11.39 0.89 -11.74
C VAL A 55 -10.18 0.04 -12.16
N ILE A 56 -9.33 0.61 -13.00
CA ILE A 56 -7.99 0.07 -13.29
C ILE A 56 -7.03 0.66 -12.27
N ARG A 57 -6.37 -0.21 -11.49
CA ARG A 57 -5.46 0.14 -10.39
C ARG A 57 -4.00 -0.05 -10.78
N THR A 58 -3.07 0.56 -10.03
CA THR A 58 -1.66 0.12 -10.06
C THR A 58 -1.55 -1.36 -9.61
N PRO A 59 -0.47 -2.09 -9.95
CA PRO A 59 -0.26 -3.45 -9.45
C PRO A 59 -0.25 -3.53 -7.91
N ALA A 60 0.32 -2.52 -7.23
CA ALA A 60 0.32 -2.42 -5.77
C ALA A 60 -1.09 -2.29 -5.19
N GLU A 61 -1.88 -1.33 -5.68
CA GLU A 61 -3.27 -1.12 -5.24
C GLU A 61 -4.17 -2.31 -5.60
N ALA A 62 -3.91 -3.00 -6.72
CA ALA A 62 -4.63 -4.21 -7.10
C ALA A 62 -4.29 -5.39 -6.17
N ALA A 63 -3.01 -5.58 -5.83
CA ALA A 63 -2.56 -6.62 -4.91
C ALA A 63 -2.93 -6.33 -3.45
N TYR A 64 -3.15 -5.07 -3.08
CA TYR A 64 -3.73 -4.66 -1.79
C TYR A 64 -5.26 -4.84 -1.78
N ALA A 65 -5.96 -4.42 -2.85
CA ALA A 65 -7.40 -4.64 -2.99
C ALA A 65 -7.77 -6.13 -2.89
N ALA A 66 -7.03 -7.01 -3.57
CA ALA A 66 -7.25 -8.45 -3.49
C ALA A 66 -6.95 -9.07 -2.09
N TYR A 67 -6.23 -8.36 -1.21
CA TYR A 67 -6.10 -8.71 0.21
C TYR A 67 -7.31 -8.24 1.02
N VAL A 68 -7.75 -7.00 0.80
CA VAL A 68 -8.96 -6.40 1.42
C VAL A 68 -10.22 -7.20 1.07
N ASP A 69 -10.43 -7.49 -0.21
CA ASP A 69 -11.51 -8.35 -0.72
C ASP A 69 -11.47 -9.75 -0.08
N GLY A 70 -10.27 -10.23 0.26
CA GLY A 70 -10.04 -11.53 0.91
C GLY A 70 -10.50 -11.63 2.37
N PHE A 71 -10.91 -10.51 2.98
CA PHE A 71 -11.50 -10.43 4.32
C PHE A 71 -12.91 -9.83 4.31
N ASP A 72 -13.57 -9.75 3.14
CA ASP A 72 -14.89 -9.14 2.94
C ASP A 72 -14.98 -7.66 3.39
N LEU A 73 -13.86 -6.93 3.39
CA LEU A 73 -13.76 -5.51 3.78
C LEU A 73 -13.95 -4.54 2.60
N ASP A 74 -14.33 -3.30 2.87
CA ASP A 74 -14.50 -2.25 1.85
C ASP A 74 -13.25 -1.34 1.74
N LEU A 75 -12.59 -1.40 0.58
CA LEU A 75 -11.41 -0.61 0.24
C LEU A 75 -11.59 0.91 0.39
N GLU A 76 -12.81 1.44 0.24
CA GLU A 76 -13.09 2.87 0.38
C GLU A 76 -13.41 3.29 1.83
N THR A 77 -13.69 2.34 2.74
CA THR A 77 -14.07 2.64 4.14
C THR A 77 -13.23 1.90 5.18
N ASP A 78 -13.58 0.68 5.57
CA ASP A 78 -12.95 -0.02 6.70
C ASP A 78 -11.74 -0.89 6.31
N GLY A 79 -11.69 -1.35 5.06
CA GLY A 79 -10.50 -1.90 4.40
C GLY A 79 -9.53 -0.85 3.86
N ALA A 80 -9.81 0.44 4.07
CA ALA A 80 -8.96 1.53 3.57
C ALA A 80 -7.51 1.42 4.11
N PRO A 81 -6.47 1.76 3.31
CA PRO A 81 -5.06 1.57 3.69
C PRO A 81 -4.61 2.19 5.02
N GLY A 82 -5.24 3.30 5.44
CA GLY A 82 -4.97 3.99 6.70
C GLY A 82 -6.02 3.76 7.79
N ALA A 83 -6.99 2.87 7.56
CA ALA A 83 -7.91 2.41 8.59
C ALA A 83 -7.26 1.33 9.45
N ASP A 84 -7.88 1.10 10.60
CA ASP A 84 -7.53 0.15 11.67
C ASP A 84 -8.87 -0.49 12.05
N HIS A 85 -9.24 -1.57 11.35
CA HIS A 85 -10.59 -2.16 11.43
C HIS A 85 -10.81 -2.84 12.79
N ASP A 86 -9.83 -3.64 13.23
CA ASP A 86 -9.93 -4.45 14.45
C ASP A 86 -9.51 -3.73 15.75
N ARG A 87 -8.85 -2.56 15.62
CA ARG A 87 -8.51 -1.59 16.68
C ARG A 87 -7.35 -1.99 17.56
N ASP A 88 -6.35 -2.65 16.99
CA ASP A 88 -5.10 -3.00 17.67
C ASP A 88 -4.01 -1.90 17.60
N GLY A 89 -4.18 -0.91 16.71
CA GLY A 89 -3.23 0.18 16.47
C GLY A 89 -2.30 -0.02 15.26
N VAL A 90 -2.48 -1.08 14.47
CA VAL A 90 -1.84 -1.31 13.18
C VAL A 90 -2.81 -0.90 12.07
N ALA A 91 -2.34 -0.13 11.09
CA ALA A 91 -3.16 0.20 9.92
C ALA A 91 -3.15 -0.94 8.90
N ASN A 92 -4.26 -1.17 8.20
CA ASN A 92 -4.46 -2.27 7.24
C ASN A 92 -3.33 -2.40 6.19
N LEU A 93 -2.75 -1.30 5.71
CA LEU A 93 -1.59 -1.32 4.79
C LEU A 93 -0.32 -1.87 5.45
N LEU A 94 -0.10 -1.49 6.71
CA LEU A 94 1.04 -1.95 7.49
C LEU A 94 0.89 -3.44 7.79
N GLU A 95 -0.31 -3.91 8.11
CA GLU A 95 -0.58 -5.35 8.17
C GLU A 95 -0.33 -6.08 6.84
N TYR A 96 -0.84 -5.54 5.73
CA TYR A 96 -0.62 -6.13 4.40
C TYR A 96 0.87 -6.30 4.07
N LEU A 97 1.72 -5.38 4.53
CA LEU A 97 3.18 -5.44 4.41
C LEU A 97 3.80 -6.47 5.37
N LEU A 98 3.39 -6.46 6.64
CA LEU A 98 3.96 -7.29 7.71
C LEU A 98 3.46 -8.76 7.67
N GLY A 99 2.34 -9.03 6.99
CA GLY A 99 1.66 -10.34 6.97
C GLY A 99 0.59 -10.50 8.06
N GLY A 100 -0.08 -9.41 8.44
CA GLY A 100 -1.20 -9.37 9.39
C GLY A 100 -2.53 -9.89 8.82
N ASN A 101 -3.61 -9.61 9.55
CA ASN A 101 -4.98 -10.03 9.27
C ASN A 101 -5.95 -9.01 9.88
N PRO A 102 -6.63 -8.17 9.07
CA PRO A 102 -7.30 -6.93 9.49
C PRO A 102 -8.60 -7.13 10.27
N ILE A 103 -8.89 -8.37 10.68
CA ILE A 103 -10.04 -8.73 11.50
C ILE A 103 -9.63 -9.52 12.76
N ILE A 104 -8.34 -9.57 13.12
CA ILE A 104 -7.81 -10.31 14.29
C ILE A 104 -6.70 -9.51 15.01
N PRO A 105 -7.02 -8.79 16.11
CA PRO A 105 -6.10 -7.90 16.80
C PRO A 105 -4.78 -8.55 17.19
N ASN A 106 -3.66 -8.06 16.64
CA ASN A 106 -2.34 -8.67 16.79
C ASN A 106 -1.21 -7.62 16.74
N PRO A 107 -1.08 -6.74 17.75
CA PRO A 107 -0.09 -5.67 17.74
C PRO A 107 1.34 -6.20 17.92
N GLY A 108 1.50 -7.52 18.09
CA GLY A 108 2.79 -8.22 18.11
C GLY A 108 3.50 -8.29 16.75
N ILE A 109 2.83 -7.94 15.64
CA ILE A 109 3.49 -7.79 14.32
C ILE A 109 4.28 -6.48 14.20
N LEU A 110 4.03 -5.49 15.06
CA LEU A 110 4.64 -4.16 14.96
C LEU A 110 6.19 -4.21 15.06
N PRO A 111 6.89 -3.32 14.34
CA PRO A 111 8.35 -3.24 14.41
C PRO A 111 8.90 -3.02 15.83
N ALA A 112 9.79 -3.91 16.26
CA ALA A 112 10.47 -3.83 17.53
C ALA A 112 11.73 -2.93 17.44
N LEU A 113 11.91 -2.03 18.40
CA LEU A 113 13.11 -1.20 18.54
C LEU A 113 13.85 -1.55 19.84
N SER A 114 15.10 -1.97 19.72
CA SER A 114 16.02 -2.21 20.83
C SER A 114 17.30 -1.38 20.67
N SER A 115 18.17 -1.34 21.70
CA SER A 115 19.50 -0.74 21.54
C SER A 115 20.54 -1.31 22.50
N THR A 116 21.77 -1.46 22.02
CA THR A 116 22.95 -1.89 22.78
C THR A 116 23.96 -0.76 22.92
N PRO A 117 24.77 -0.69 24.00
CA PRO A 117 25.91 0.22 24.08
C PRO A 117 26.95 -0.08 22.98
N SER A 118 27.55 0.96 22.40
CA SER A 118 28.59 0.82 21.37
C SER A 118 29.56 2.00 21.44
N GLY A 119 30.76 1.77 22.00
CA GLY A 119 31.74 2.81 22.28
C GLY A 119 31.15 3.97 23.10
N ASN A 120 31.30 5.20 22.59
CA ASN A 120 30.74 6.42 23.19
C ASN A 120 29.25 6.66 22.85
N GLY A 121 28.56 5.66 22.29
CA GLY A 121 27.19 5.77 21.82
C GLY A 121 26.39 4.47 22.01
N ARG A 122 25.42 4.26 21.13
CA ARG A 122 24.60 3.04 21.07
C ARG A 122 24.46 2.59 19.62
N THR A 123 24.19 1.30 19.43
CA THR A 123 23.59 0.81 18.20
C THR A 123 22.10 0.60 18.47
N LEU A 124 21.23 1.24 17.69
CA LEU A 124 19.82 0.85 17.64
C LEU A 124 19.69 -0.39 16.76
N THR A 125 18.78 -1.29 17.10
CA THR A 125 18.37 -2.40 16.24
C THR A 125 16.85 -2.34 16.09
N PHE A 126 16.40 -2.03 14.88
CA PHE A 126 14.99 -1.93 14.50
C PHE A 126 14.65 -3.15 13.62
N THR A 127 13.67 -3.94 14.04
CA THR A 127 13.41 -5.27 13.47
C THR A 127 11.91 -5.47 13.23
N TYR A 128 11.56 -6.01 12.06
CA TYR A 128 10.19 -6.33 11.68
C TYR A 128 10.17 -7.51 10.69
N ASP A 129 9.06 -8.23 10.64
CA ASP A 129 8.81 -9.22 9.60
C ASP A 129 8.03 -8.57 8.45
N ARG A 130 8.31 -8.94 7.20
CA ARG A 130 7.57 -8.50 6.02
C ARG A 130 7.34 -9.64 5.06
N LYS A 131 6.33 -9.52 4.18
CA LYS A 131 6.21 -10.39 3.00
C LYS A 131 7.40 -10.19 2.06
N ILE A 132 7.97 -11.30 1.59
CA ILE A 132 9.12 -11.31 0.66
C ILE A 132 8.72 -10.71 -0.70
N THR A 133 7.49 -10.98 -1.14
CA THR A 133 6.85 -10.36 -2.30
C THR A 133 5.71 -9.45 -1.87
N VAL A 134 5.96 -8.15 -1.99
CA VAL A 134 4.93 -7.10 -1.99
C VAL A 134 5.23 -6.20 -3.18
N GLU A 135 4.32 -6.16 -4.16
CA GLU A 135 4.55 -5.43 -5.40
C GLU A 135 4.28 -3.93 -5.20
N GLY A 136 5.18 -3.09 -5.72
CA GLY A 136 5.10 -1.62 -5.71
C GLY A 136 5.10 -0.90 -4.35
N ILE A 137 4.92 -1.58 -3.22
CA ILE A 137 5.03 -0.95 -1.90
C ILE A 137 6.48 -0.57 -1.59
N GLN A 138 6.77 0.72 -1.66
CA GLN A 138 7.97 1.31 -1.11
C GLN A 138 7.92 1.26 0.42
N GLN A 139 9.02 0.84 1.02
CA GLN A 139 9.13 0.67 2.47
C GLN A 139 10.48 1.15 2.97
N ILE A 140 10.46 2.06 3.94
CA ILE A 140 11.65 2.77 4.40
C ILE A 140 11.66 2.84 5.93
N VAL A 141 12.78 2.40 6.53
CA VAL A 141 13.04 2.66 7.94
C VAL A 141 13.61 4.07 8.05
N GLU A 142 12.97 4.88 8.87
CA GLU A 142 13.36 6.27 9.11
C GLU A 142 13.69 6.48 10.58
N HIS A 143 14.57 7.43 10.87
CA HIS A 143 15.02 7.71 12.22
C HIS A 143 15.18 9.22 12.46
N SER A 144 14.78 9.73 13.63
CA SER A 144 14.88 11.15 14.01
C SER A 144 15.18 11.36 15.50
N SER A 145 15.76 12.50 15.87
CA SER A 145 16.03 12.89 17.28
C SER A 145 14.80 13.53 17.94
N THR A 146 13.80 13.88 17.14
CA THR A 146 12.49 14.39 17.53
C THR A 146 11.39 13.43 17.04
N LEU A 147 10.16 13.60 17.54
CA LEU A 147 8.98 12.94 16.95
C LEU A 147 8.44 13.70 15.72
N THR A 148 8.82 14.97 15.58
CA THR A 148 8.52 15.82 14.41
C THR A 148 9.56 15.64 13.29
N PRO A 149 9.20 15.95 12.03
CA PRO A 149 10.16 16.08 10.94
C PRO A 149 11.30 17.10 11.23
N PRO A 150 12.44 17.00 10.54
CA PRO A 150 12.77 16.03 9.50
C PRO A 150 12.97 14.60 10.05
N TRP A 151 12.71 13.62 9.20
CA TRP A 151 13.06 12.21 9.42
C TRP A 151 14.16 11.84 8.42
N THR A 152 15.21 11.18 8.89
CA THR A 152 16.32 10.71 8.05
C THR A 152 16.02 9.29 7.57
N ALA A 153 16.39 8.93 6.34
CA ALA A 153 16.36 7.55 5.87
C ALA A 153 17.50 6.73 6.50
N ALA A 154 17.22 5.49 6.90
CA ALA A 154 18.27 4.54 7.28
C ALA A 154 18.71 3.74 6.04
N THR A 155 19.64 4.30 5.26
CA THR A 155 20.17 3.68 4.03
C THR A 155 21.30 2.69 4.34
N HIS A 156 21.35 1.53 3.69
CA HIS A 156 22.44 0.58 3.91
C HIS A 156 23.81 1.15 3.48
N GLY A 157 24.80 1.10 4.38
CA GLY A 157 26.17 1.56 4.15
C GLY A 157 26.41 3.01 4.59
N GLU A 158 25.37 3.84 4.64
CA GLU A 158 25.49 5.24 5.06
C GLU A 158 25.66 5.36 6.57
N SER A 159 26.65 6.13 7.03
CA SER A 159 26.94 6.36 8.45
C SER A 159 27.07 5.08 9.32
N GLY A 160 27.42 3.94 8.71
CA GLY A 160 27.51 2.65 9.38
C GLY A 160 26.17 1.93 9.60
N VAL A 161 25.08 2.37 8.98
CA VAL A 161 23.79 1.66 8.98
C VAL A 161 23.91 0.33 8.24
N THR A 162 23.45 -0.76 8.86
CA THR A 162 23.29 -2.05 8.17
C THR A 162 21.82 -2.38 7.99
N ILE A 163 21.47 -2.96 6.85
CA ILE A 163 20.18 -3.58 6.59
C ILE A 163 20.46 -5.02 6.20
N ALA A 164 19.83 -5.97 6.88
CA ALA A 164 19.86 -7.38 6.52
C ALA A 164 18.43 -7.93 6.54
N ALA A 165 18.15 -8.89 5.65
CA ALA A 165 16.92 -9.67 5.66
C ALA A 165 17.27 -11.16 5.74
N ALA A 166 16.43 -11.94 6.41
CA ALA A 166 16.57 -13.39 6.52
C ALA A 166 15.19 -14.06 6.59
N PRO A 167 14.97 -15.27 6.04
CA PRO A 167 13.67 -15.94 6.08
C PRO A 167 13.15 -16.14 7.50
N VAL A 168 11.84 -15.99 7.71
CA VAL A 168 11.20 -16.27 9.01
C VAL A 168 11.05 -17.78 9.21
N PRO A 169 11.62 -18.36 10.30
CA PRO A 169 11.46 -19.78 10.58
C PRO A 169 9.97 -20.14 10.74
N GLY A 170 9.50 -21.09 9.94
CA GLY A 170 8.10 -21.53 9.92
C GLY A 170 7.17 -20.72 9.01
N ASN A 171 7.60 -19.60 8.42
CA ASN A 171 6.81 -18.84 7.46
C ASN A 171 7.64 -18.44 6.23
N ALA A 172 7.58 -19.28 5.19
CA ALA A 172 8.31 -19.07 3.94
C ALA A 172 7.79 -17.89 3.08
N GLY A 173 6.67 -17.27 3.45
CA GLY A 173 6.20 -16.02 2.82
C GLY A 173 6.83 -14.76 3.41
N LEU A 174 7.47 -14.85 4.59
CA LEU A 174 8.01 -13.70 5.33
C LEU A 174 9.54 -13.71 5.47
N GLU A 175 10.11 -12.51 5.52
CA GLU A 175 11.49 -12.26 5.94
C GLU A 175 11.60 -11.24 7.08
N ARG A 176 12.52 -11.55 8.00
CA ARG A 176 12.96 -10.78 9.15
C ARG A 176 13.93 -9.68 8.70
N VAL A 177 13.43 -8.47 8.49
CA VAL A 177 14.29 -7.31 8.24
C VAL A 177 14.86 -6.80 9.56
N THR A 178 16.18 -6.63 9.60
CA THR A 178 16.91 -6.03 10.72
C THR A 178 17.73 -4.85 10.22
N VAL A 179 17.40 -3.66 10.71
CA VAL A 179 18.13 -2.41 10.45
C VAL A 179 18.90 -2.03 11.71
N THR A 180 20.23 -1.95 11.61
CA THR A 180 21.06 -1.41 12.69
C THR A 180 21.48 0.02 12.40
N ILE A 181 21.43 0.88 13.41
CA ILE A 181 21.70 2.32 13.27
C ILE A 181 22.65 2.77 14.39
N PRO A 182 23.91 3.10 14.09
CA PRO A 182 24.82 3.74 15.05
C PRO A 182 24.32 5.13 15.45
N VAL A 183 24.32 5.44 16.76
CA VAL A 183 23.85 6.73 17.30
C VAL A 183 24.76 7.23 18.43
N THR A 184 25.18 8.50 18.36
CA THR A 184 26.08 9.14 19.34
C THR A 184 25.32 10.03 20.31
N GLY A 185 24.81 9.44 21.39
CA GLY A 185 24.11 10.14 22.47
C GLY A 185 22.70 10.65 22.11
N GLY A 186 22.08 11.36 23.05
CA GLY A 186 20.75 11.96 22.89
C GLY A 186 19.59 10.96 22.88
N LYS A 187 18.39 11.47 22.58
CA LYS A 187 17.20 10.65 22.27
C LYS A 187 17.19 10.33 20.77
N ARG A 188 16.69 9.14 20.42
CA ARG A 188 16.51 8.73 19.02
C ARG A 188 15.27 7.86 18.89
N PHE A 189 14.44 8.19 17.91
CA PHE A 189 13.25 7.46 17.50
C PHE A 189 13.51 6.81 16.14
N ALA A 190 12.87 5.69 15.86
CA ALA A 190 12.85 5.03 14.57
C ALA A 190 11.43 4.57 14.23
N ARG A 191 11.08 4.54 12.95
CA ARG A 191 9.79 4.11 12.43
C ARG A 191 9.94 3.37 11.10
N LEU A 192 8.98 2.52 10.78
CA LEU A 192 8.76 2.04 9.42
C LEU A 192 7.74 2.97 8.75
N ARG A 193 7.97 3.32 7.48
CA ARG A 193 6.98 3.98 6.62
C ARG A 193 6.77 3.12 5.37
N ALA A 194 5.51 2.90 5.01
CA ALA A 194 5.08 2.19 3.82
C ALA A 194 4.22 3.10 2.95
N THR A 195 4.41 3.05 1.63
CA THR A 195 3.66 3.80 0.61
C THR A 195 3.71 3.04 -0.71
N TRP A 196 2.64 3.05 -1.51
CA TRP A 196 2.77 2.86 -2.96
C TRP A 196 3.31 4.15 -3.62
#